data_AF-A0A381UXC4-F1
#
_entry.id   AF-A0A381UXC4-F1
#
_cell.length_a   1.000
_cell.length_b   1.000
_cell.length_c   1.000
_cell.angle_alpha   90.00
_cell.angle_beta   90.00
_cell.angle_gamma   90.00
#
_symmetry.space_group_name_H-M   'P 1'
#
loop_
_entity.id
_entity.type
_entity.pdbx_description
1 polymer ?
#
loop_
_entity_poly.entity_id
_entity_poly.type
_entity_poly.pdbx_seq_one_letter_code
_entity_poly.pdbx_strand_id
1 'polypeptide(L)'
;MGNLLSYVTSSNNRTYGWKRDLHDCRDHIHNFNDNFDSVIDLSPNGPKEIYDQGHLGSCTANAIAYAYEYDEYKQNESNKFTPSRLFIYYNEREIEGNINTDSGAEIR
;
A
#
# COMPACT_ATOMS: atom_id res chain seq x y z
N MET A 1 16.60 23.72 -31.84
CA MET A 1 16.62 24.52 -30.60
C MET A 1 15.22 24.54 -30.02
N GLY A 2 14.81 23.45 -29.37
CA GLY A 2 13.52 23.36 -28.68
C GLY A 2 13.75 23.53 -27.20
N ASN A 3 13.37 24.68 -26.66
CA ASN A 3 13.40 24.95 -25.23
C ASN A 3 12.26 24.16 -24.56
N LEU A 4 12.58 22.98 -24.03
CA LEU A 4 11.77 22.33 -23.00
C LEU A 4 11.98 23.10 -21.71
N LEU A 5 11.10 24.09 -21.48
CA LEU A 5 10.91 24.67 -20.17
C LEU A 5 10.40 23.56 -19.25
N SER A 6 11.26 23.06 -18.38
CA SER A 6 10.84 22.27 -17.23
C SER A 6 9.98 23.18 -16.36
N TYR A 7 8.66 22.98 -16.40
CA TYR A 7 7.81 23.52 -15.35
C TYR A 7 8.30 22.88 -14.05
N VAL A 8 8.89 23.70 -13.18
CA VAL A 8 9.00 23.38 -11.77
C VAL A 8 7.57 23.36 -11.27
N THR A 9 6.94 22.18 -11.32
CA THR A 9 5.70 21.95 -10.61
C THR A 9 6.01 22.22 -9.15
N SER A 10 5.23 23.11 -8.53
CA SER A 10 5.20 23.31 -7.08
C SER A 10 5.40 21.95 -6.40
N SER A 11 6.38 21.85 -5.51
CA SER A 11 6.53 20.65 -4.69
C SER A 11 5.26 20.52 -3.85
N ASN A 12 4.25 19.84 -4.39
CA ASN A 12 3.17 19.32 -3.58
C ASN A 12 3.87 18.45 -2.54
N ASN A 13 3.90 18.92 -1.29
CA ASN A 13 4.38 18.14 -0.16
C ASN A 13 3.48 16.91 -0.06
N ARG A 14 3.79 15.88 -0.85
CA ARG A 14 3.11 14.59 -0.79
C ARG A 14 3.42 14.02 0.57
N THR A 15 2.39 13.91 1.39
CA THR A 15 2.45 13.29 2.70
C THR A 15 2.32 11.79 2.51
N TYR A 16 3.32 11.06 2.98
CA TYR A 16 3.22 9.62 3.20
C TYR A 16 2.84 9.41 4.66
N GLY A 17 2.16 8.31 4.96
CA GLY A 17 1.67 8.05 6.31
C GLY A 17 2.17 6.75 6.94
N TRP A 18 3.11 6.03 6.32
CA TRP A 18 3.66 4.85 6.98
C TRP A 18 4.40 5.24 8.26
N LYS A 19 4.08 4.54 9.34
CA LYS A 19 4.77 4.62 10.63
C LYS A 19 5.40 3.27 10.94
N ARG A 20 6.52 3.32 11.66
CA ARG A 20 7.22 2.11 12.08
C ARG A 20 6.43 1.43 13.19
N ASP A 21 6.08 0.18 12.95
CA ASP A 21 5.49 -0.72 13.94
C ASP A 21 6.36 -0.90 15.19
N LEU A 22 5.70 -0.92 16.34
CA LEU A 22 6.31 -1.29 17.61
C LEU A 22 6.49 -2.81 17.69
N HIS A 23 7.62 -3.24 18.25
CA HIS A 23 7.89 -4.66 18.47
C HIS A 23 6.79 -5.31 19.32
N ASP A 24 6.25 -6.43 18.84
CA ASP A 24 5.38 -7.31 19.61
C ASP A 24 5.93 -8.75 19.60
N CYS A 25 6.00 -9.36 20.77
CA CYS A 25 6.50 -10.74 20.90
C CYS A 25 5.54 -11.79 20.32
N ARG A 26 4.32 -11.40 19.94
CA ARG A 26 3.30 -12.26 19.33
C ARG A 26 3.38 -12.30 17.80
N ASP A 27 4.20 -11.46 17.18
CA ASP A 27 4.31 -11.40 15.72
C ASP A 27 4.79 -12.75 15.15
N HIS A 28 4.10 -13.23 14.12
CA HIS A 28 4.39 -14.52 13.52
C HIS A 28 5.67 -14.45 12.67
N ILE A 29 6.63 -15.33 12.94
CA ILE A 29 7.84 -15.45 12.13
C ILE A 29 7.52 -16.29 10.88
N HIS A 30 7.64 -15.67 9.71
CA HIS A 30 7.53 -16.39 8.45
C HIS A 30 8.89 -17.01 8.08
N ASN A 31 8.94 -18.35 7.97
CA ASN A 31 10.13 -19.08 7.55
C ASN A 31 10.06 -19.32 6.03
N PHE A 32 10.85 -18.57 5.27
CA PHE A 32 10.96 -18.77 3.82
C PHE A 32 11.96 -19.89 3.50
N ASN A 33 11.74 -20.61 2.40
CA ASN A 33 12.75 -21.54 1.87
C ASN A 33 13.81 -20.74 1.11
N ASP A 34 15.09 -21.05 1.30
CA ASP A 34 16.22 -20.31 0.70
C ASP A 34 16.42 -20.52 -0.81
N ASN A 35 15.47 -21.15 -1.50
CA ASN A 35 15.57 -21.39 -2.94
C ASN A 35 14.77 -20.31 -3.69
N PHE A 36 15.48 -19.31 -4.21
CA PHE A 36 14.89 -18.20 -4.94
C PHE A 36 15.49 -18.09 -6.33
N ASP A 37 14.65 -17.74 -7.30
CA ASP A 37 15.11 -17.34 -8.62
C ASP A 37 15.85 -16.00 -8.54
N SER A 38 16.83 -15.80 -9.42
CA SER A 38 17.63 -14.57 -9.45
C SER A 38 16.83 -13.33 -9.89
N VAL A 39 15.72 -13.53 -10.60
CA VAL A 39 14.82 -12.47 -11.08
C VAL A 39 13.40 -13.00 -11.05
N ILE A 40 12.49 -12.27 -10.41
CA ILE A 40 11.06 -12.62 -10.32
C ILE A 40 10.25 -11.38 -10.68
N ASP A 41 9.29 -11.53 -11.60
CA ASP A 41 8.28 -10.52 -11.91
C ASP A 41 6.88 -11.09 -11.63
N LEU A 42 6.21 -10.52 -10.64
CA LEU A 42 4.88 -10.92 -10.19
C LEU A 42 3.76 -10.09 -10.84
N SER A 43 4.08 -8.97 -11.51
CA SER A 43 3.12 -8.03 -12.09
C SER A 43 2.22 -8.63 -13.19
N PRO A 44 2.63 -9.67 -13.96
CA PRO A 44 1.74 -10.28 -14.94
C PRO A 44 0.51 -10.94 -14.31
N ASN A 45 0.62 -11.42 -13.07
CA ASN A 45 -0.38 -12.27 -12.43
C ASN A 45 -1.40 -11.52 -11.56
N GLY A 46 -1.24 -10.20 -11.38
CA GLY A 46 -2.08 -9.40 -10.48
C GLY A 46 -2.92 -8.32 -11.16
N PRO A 47 -3.52 -7.43 -10.35
CA PRO A 47 -4.25 -6.25 -10.81
C PRO A 47 -3.40 -5.40 -11.74
N LYS A 48 -3.98 -4.94 -12.85
CA LYS A 48 -3.30 -4.07 -13.82
C LYS A 48 -3.37 -2.59 -13.48
N GLU A 49 -4.35 -2.21 -12.66
CA GLU A 49 -4.50 -0.84 -12.21
C GLU A 49 -3.52 -0.54 -11.10
N ILE A 50 -2.80 0.58 -11.23
CA ILE A 50 -1.98 1.14 -10.15
C ILE A 50 -2.79 2.21 -9.46
N TYR A 51 -2.96 2.08 -8.15
CA TYR A 51 -3.76 3.00 -7.37
C TYR A 51 -3.08 4.36 -7.18
N ASP A 52 -3.88 5.42 -7.22
CA ASP A 52 -3.46 6.76 -6.78
C ASP A 52 -4.03 7.05 -5.38
N GLN A 53 -3.16 7.29 -4.40
CA GLN A 53 -3.54 7.67 -3.04
C GLN A 53 -3.97 9.15 -2.93
N GLY A 54 -3.68 9.97 -3.93
CA GLY A 54 -3.92 11.40 -3.92
C GLY A 54 -3.07 12.13 -2.89
N HIS A 55 -3.74 12.90 -2.01
CA HIS A 55 -3.10 13.78 -1.03
C HIS A 55 -3.14 13.27 0.42
N LEU A 56 -3.76 12.10 0.66
CA LEU A 56 -3.86 11.52 1.99
C LEU A 56 -2.64 10.67 2.32
N GLY A 57 -2.28 10.58 3.61
CA GLY A 57 -1.27 9.67 4.13
C GLY A 57 -1.65 8.18 4.11
N SER A 58 -2.52 7.74 3.19
CA SER A 58 -3.13 6.40 3.18
C SER A 58 -2.29 5.31 2.47
N CYS A 59 -0.97 5.45 2.41
CA CYS A 59 -0.12 4.54 1.64
C CYS A 59 -0.18 3.09 2.15
N THR A 60 -0.31 2.87 3.45
CA THR A 60 -0.51 1.55 4.07
C THR A 60 -1.80 0.89 3.56
N ALA A 61 -2.91 1.62 3.61
CA ALA A 61 -4.19 1.16 3.09
C ALA A 61 -4.17 0.88 1.58
N ASN A 62 -3.42 1.65 0.77
CA ASN A 62 -3.22 1.35 -0.65
C ASN A 62 -2.42 0.06 -0.85
N ALA A 63 -1.35 -0.14 -0.08
CA ALA A 63 -0.53 -1.35 -0.15
C ALA A 63 -1.31 -2.61 0.28
N ILE A 64 -2.06 -2.53 1.39
CA ILE A 64 -2.90 -3.62 1.89
C ILE A 64 -4.02 -3.95 0.90
N ALA A 65 -4.71 -2.95 0.36
CA ALA A 65 -5.74 -3.15 -0.65
C ALA A 65 -5.18 -3.87 -1.89
N TYR A 66 -3.99 -3.46 -2.35
CA TYR A 66 -3.38 -4.06 -3.54
C TYR A 66 -2.92 -5.50 -3.26
N ALA A 67 -2.34 -5.76 -2.09
CA ALA A 67 -1.93 -7.10 -1.68
C ALA A 67 -3.13 -8.06 -1.58
N TYR A 68 -4.25 -7.59 -1.03
CA TYR A 68 -5.49 -8.36 -0.96
C TYR A 68 -6.05 -8.65 -2.36
N GLU A 69 -6.21 -7.62 -3.21
CA GLU A 69 -6.69 -7.82 -4.58
C GLU A 69 -5.76 -8.78 -5.35
N TYR A 70 -4.45 -8.62 -5.23
CA TYR A 70 -3.46 -9.55 -5.80
C TYR A 70 -3.68 -11.00 -5.37
N ASP A 71 -3.98 -11.23 -4.10
CA ASP A 71 -4.22 -12.57 -3.59
C ASP A 71 -5.51 -13.17 -4.18
N GLU A 72 -6.57 -12.38 -4.37
CA GLU A 72 -7.78 -12.84 -5.09
C GLU A 72 -7.46 -13.28 -6.54
N TYR A 73 -6.54 -12.57 -7.22
CA TYR A 73 -6.02 -12.98 -8.53
C TYR A 73 -5.26 -14.30 -8.44
N LYS A 74 -4.34 -14.42 -7.48
CA LYS A 74 -3.50 -15.61 -7.27
C LYS A 74 -4.32 -16.85 -6.91
N GLN A 75 -5.35 -16.69 -6.10
CA GLN A 75 -6.26 -17.76 -5.68
C GLN A 75 -7.37 -18.05 -6.71
N ASN A 76 -7.44 -17.27 -7.79
CA ASN A 76 -8.48 -17.37 -8.81
C ASN A 76 -9.90 -17.30 -8.25
N GLU A 77 -10.14 -16.36 -7.32
CA GLU A 77 -11.46 -16.16 -6.73
C GLU A 77 -12.50 -15.73 -7.77
N SER A 78 -13.77 -16.10 -7.55
CA SER A 78 -14.84 -15.79 -8.50
C SER A 78 -15.19 -14.31 -8.56
N ASN A 79 -15.03 -13.59 -7.45
CA ASN A 79 -15.41 -12.18 -7.32
C ASN A 79 -14.21 -11.36 -6.85
N LYS A 80 -13.35 -10.96 -7.80
CA LYS A 80 -12.24 -10.04 -7.54
C LYS A 80 -12.76 -8.61 -7.46
N PHE A 81 -12.28 -7.83 -6.51
CA PHE A 81 -12.71 -6.43 -6.37
C PHE A 81 -11.61 -5.58 -5.77
N THR A 82 -11.61 -4.28 -6.10
CA THR A 82 -10.69 -3.34 -5.47
C THR A 82 -11.16 -3.00 -4.06
N PRO A 83 -10.38 -3.32 -3.01
CA PRO A 83 -10.79 -3.04 -1.64
C PRO A 83 -10.91 -1.54 -1.36
N SER A 84 -11.82 -1.18 -0.45
CA SER A 84 -12.00 0.22 -0.05
C SER A 84 -10.82 0.70 0.80
N ARG A 85 -9.92 1.46 0.17
CA ARG A 85 -8.74 2.04 0.82
C ARG A 85 -9.11 2.99 1.96
N LEU A 86 -10.22 3.72 1.86
CA LEU A 86 -10.69 4.58 2.95
C LEU A 86 -11.31 3.79 4.10
N PHE A 87 -11.90 2.62 3.82
CA PHE A 87 -12.34 1.72 4.87
C PHE A 87 -11.14 1.20 5.67
N ILE A 88 -10.10 0.72 4.99
CA ILE A 88 -8.86 0.26 5.64
C ILE A 88 -8.24 1.42 6.44
N TYR A 89 -8.04 2.58 5.80
CA TYR A 89 -7.40 3.75 6.44
C TYR A 89 -8.18 4.34 7.61
N TYR A 90 -9.51 4.18 7.63
CA TYR A 90 -10.31 4.55 8.80
C TYR A 90 -10.03 3.63 9.98
N ASN A 91 -10.07 2.32 9.76
CA ASN A 91 -9.87 1.32 10.82
C ASN A 91 -8.42 1.33 11.36
N GLU A 92 -7.42 1.55 10.49
CA GLU A 92 -6.03 1.76 10.93
C GLU A 92 -5.93 2.91 11.95
N ARG A 93 -6.53 4.06 11.62
CA ARG A 93 -6.54 5.25 12.47
C ARG A 93 -7.43 5.12 13.71
N GLU A 94 -8.43 4.24 13.66
CA GLU A 94 -9.23 3.87 14.83
C GLU A 94 -8.39 3.11 15.86
N ILE A 95 -7.63 2.11 15.40
CA ILE A 95 -6.73 1.31 16.25
C ILE A 95 -5.69 2.20 16.94
N GLU A 96 -5.17 3.21 16.24
CA GLU A 96 -4.15 4.12 16.75
C GLU A 96 -4.72 5.37 17.45
N GLY A 97 -6.03 5.53 17.51
CA GLY A 97 -6.71 6.62 18.23
C GLY A 97 -6.64 8.00 17.57
N ASN A 98 -6.54 8.09 16.25
CA ASN A 98 -6.31 9.34 15.51
C ASN A 98 -7.26 9.56 14.30
N ILE A 99 -8.46 8.98 14.32
CA ILE A 99 -9.47 9.00 13.22
C ILE A 99 -9.76 10.38 12.59
N ASN A 100 -9.67 11.45 13.38
CA ASN A 100 -10.02 12.81 12.97
C ASN A 100 -8.85 13.57 12.32
N THR A 101 -7.67 12.94 12.21
CA THR A 101 -6.46 13.55 11.64
C THR A 101 -5.85 12.65 10.57
N ASP A 102 -5.17 13.26 9.59
CA ASP A 102 -4.37 12.52 8.61
C ASP A 102 -3.01 12.17 9.24
N SER A 103 -3.01 11.08 10.03
CA SER A 103 -1.88 10.69 10.88
C SER A 103 -1.06 9.53 10.32
N GLY A 104 -1.45 9.00 9.16
CA GLY A 104 -0.87 7.78 8.64
C GLY A 104 -1.23 6.56 9.49
N ALA A 105 -0.53 5.44 9.26
CA ALA A 105 -0.72 4.18 9.97
C ALA A 105 0.53 3.29 9.97
N GLU A 106 0.58 2.38 10.94
CA GLU A 106 1.47 1.21 11.02
C GLU A 106 0.98 0.06 10.10
N ILE A 107 1.86 -0.89 9.72
CA ILE A 107 1.52 -2.11 8.96
C ILE A 107 1.81 -3.33 9.85
N ARG A 108 0.74 -3.95 10.33
CA ARG A 108 0.79 -5.04 11.30
C ARG A 108 0.23 -6.36 10.77
#